data_AF-A0A7Z7LKU3-F1
#
_entry.id   AF-A0A7Z7LKU3-F1
#
_cell.length_a   1.000
_cell.length_b   1.000
_cell.length_c   1.000
_cell.angle_alpha   90.00
_cell.angle_beta   90.00
_cell.angle_gamma   90.00
#
_symmetry.space_group_name_H-M   'P 1'
#
loop_
_entity.id
_entity.type
_entity.pdbx_description
1 polymer ?
#
loop_
_entity_poly.entity_id
_entity_poly.type
_entity_poly.pdbx_seq_one_letter_code
_entity_poly.pdbx_strand_id
1 'polypeptide(L)' 'MIDGQPYVMATHRMASVPTSEIGPMVTDLSHRSDEITAATDFLFQGF' A
#
# COMPACT_ATOMS: atom_id res chain seq x y z
N MET A 1 7.21 -8.74 -1.23
CA MET A 1 7.63 -8.94 -2.64
C MET A 1 6.38 -8.87 -3.49
N ILE A 2 6.43 -8.19 -4.62
CA ILE A 2 5.39 -8.24 -5.65
C ILE A 2 6.05 -8.93 -6.84
N ASP A 3 5.49 -10.04 -7.31
CA ASP A 3 6.06 -10.87 -8.39
C ASP A 3 7.56 -11.19 -8.22
N GLY A 4 7.96 -11.51 -6.98
CA GLY A 4 9.35 -11.86 -6.68
C GLY A 4 10.33 -10.69 -6.71
N GLN A 5 9.85 -9.44 -6.79
CA GLN A 5 10.66 -8.23 -6.72
C GLN A 5 10.36 -7.41 -5.45
N PRO A 6 11.37 -6.75 -4.86
CA PRO A 6 11.17 -5.89 -3.71
C PRO A 6 10.61 -4.53 -4.14
N TYR A 7 9.65 -4.02 -3.37
CA TYR A 7 9.04 -2.70 -3.57
C TYR A 7 8.89 -2.00 -2.23
N VAL A 8 8.85 -0.66 -2.28
CA VAL A 8 8.56 0.21 -1.13
C VAL A 8 7.17 0.80 -1.31
N MET A 9 6.38 0.80 -0.23
CA MET A 9 5.10 1.50 -0.22
C MET A 9 5.34 3.01 -0.12
N ALA A 10 4.96 3.76 -1.15
CA ALA A 10 5.05 5.22 -1.16
C ALA A 10 3.85 5.85 -0.44
N THR A 11 3.71 5.63 0.88
CA THR A 11 2.54 6.07 1.67
C THR A 11 2.22 7.56 1.49
N HIS A 12 3.25 8.40 1.41
CA HIS A 12 3.13 9.85 1.18
C HIS A 12 2.55 10.26 -0.19
N ARG A 13 2.38 9.31 -1.12
CA ARG A 13 1.74 9.51 -2.44
C ARG A 13 0.36 8.87 -2.53
N MET A 14 -0.26 8.52 -1.39
CA MET A 14 -1.60 7.97 -1.37
C MET A 14 -2.60 8.93 -2.03
N ALA A 15 -3.44 8.39 -2.90
CA ALA A 15 -4.49 9.12 -3.60
C ALA A 15 -5.66 8.18 -3.94
N SER A 16 -6.83 8.76 -4.17
CA SER A 16 -7.96 8.03 -4.75
C SER A 16 -7.76 7.83 -6.26
N VAL A 17 -8.15 6.67 -6.79
CA VAL A 17 -8.18 6.38 -8.23
C VAL A 17 -9.56 5.88 -8.66
N PRO A 18 -10.01 6.16 -9.90
CA PRO A 18 -11.21 5.53 -10.46
C PRO A 18 -11.07 4.01 -10.52
N THR A 19 -12.15 3.28 -10.24
CA THR A 19 -12.12 1.80 -10.27
C THR A 19 -11.84 1.24 -11.67
N SER A 20 -12.20 2.00 -12.73
CA SER A 20 -11.91 1.64 -14.12
C SER A 20 -10.41 1.63 -14.47
N GLU A 21 -9.57 2.26 -13.64
CA GLU A 21 -8.10 2.28 -13.84
C GLU A 21 -7.40 1.12 -13.10
N ILE A 22 -8.13 0.37 -12.27
CA ILE A 22 -7.57 -0.76 -11.51
C ILE A 22 -7.43 -1.97 -12.43
N GLY A 23 -6.19 -2.42 -12.62
CA GLY A 23 -5.86 -3.62 -13.38
C GLY A 23 -6.14 -4.93 -12.62
N PRO A 24 -5.67 -6.08 -13.17
CA PRO A 24 -5.80 -7.38 -12.52
C PRO A 24 -5.11 -7.42 -11.14
N MET A 25 -5.64 -8.26 -10.24
CA MET A 25 -4.98 -8.56 -8.97
C MET A 25 -3.71 -9.38 -9.21
N VAL A 26 -2.57 -8.92 -8.68
CA VAL A 26 -1.27 -9.59 -8.84
C VAL A 26 -0.74 -10.21 -7.54
N THR A 27 -1.16 -9.72 -6.38
CA THR A 27 -0.70 -10.23 -5.08
C THR A 27 -1.65 -9.84 -3.93
N ASP A 28 -1.48 -10.50 -2.79
CA ASP A 28 -2.17 -10.19 -1.52
C ASP A 28 -1.14 -9.76 -0.45
N LEU A 29 -1.29 -8.54 0.07
CA LEU A 29 -0.44 -7.96 1.11
C LEU A 29 -1.12 -7.93 2.48
N SER A 30 -2.24 -8.63 2.67
CA SER A 30 -2.98 -8.67 3.95
C SER A 30 -2.11 -9.13 5.13
N HIS A 31 -1.11 -9.99 4.89
CA HIS A 31 -0.12 -10.41 5.89
C HIS A 31 0.79 -9.28 6.41
N ARG A 32 0.76 -8.09 5.77
CA ARG A 32 1.48 -6.88 6.19
C ARG A 32 0.51 -5.77 6.62
N SER A 33 -0.74 -6.09 6.95
CA SER A 33 -1.77 -5.14 7.39
C SER A 33 -1.27 -4.21 8.49
N ASP A 34 -0.52 -4.76 9.45
CA ASP A 34 -0.05 -4.02 10.61
C ASP A 34 0.97 -2.95 10.20
N GLU A 35 1.90 -3.30 9.30
CA GLU A 35 2.89 -2.36 8.77
C GLU A 35 2.24 -1.28 7.90
N ILE A 36 1.21 -1.64 7.11
CA ILE A 36 0.48 -0.70 6.26
C ILE A 36 -0.27 0.32 7.11
N THR A 37 -0.95 -0.15 8.17
CA THR A 37 -1.72 0.68 9.09
C THR A 37 -0.79 1.61 9.88
N ALA A 38 0.32 1.09 10.42
CA ALA A 38 1.31 1.90 11.12
C ALA A 38 1.90 2.99 10.20
N ALA A 39 2.15 2.71 8.92
CA ALA A 39 2.65 3.72 8.00
C ALA A 39 1.62 4.83 7.72
N THR A 40 0.32 4.51 7.68
CA THR A 40 -0.73 5.53 7.56
C THR A 40 -0.91 6.34 8.84
N ASP A 41 -0.82 5.69 10.00
CA ASP A 41 -0.85 6.36 11.30
C ASP A 41 0.32 7.32 11.43
N PHE A 42 1.53 6.90 11.05
CA PHE A 42 2.66 7.79 11.00
C PHE A 42 2.45 8.98 10.05
N LEU A 43 1.88 8.75 8.86
CA LEU A 43 1.63 9.81 7.88
C LEU A 43 0.64 10.87 8.38
N PHE A 44 -0.42 10.46 9.07
CA PHE A 44 -1.53 11.35 9.45
C PHE A 44 -1.50 11.80 10.91
N GLN A 45 -0.95 10.98 11.79
CA GLN A 45 -0.96 11.14 13.24
C GLN A 45 0.44 11.39 13.82
N GLY A 46 1.50 11.02 13.09
CA GLY A 46 2.89 11.39 13.38
C GLY A 46 3.62 10.51 14.41
N PHE A 47 3.08 9.34 14.75
CA PHE A 47 3.66 8.41 15.74
C PHE A 47 3.79 6.98 15.22
#